data_AF-A0A6Y2J7S6-F1
#
_entry.id   AF-A0A6Y2J7S6-F1
#
_cell.length_a   1.000
_cell.length_b   1.000
_cell.length_c   1.000
_cell.angle_alpha   90.00
_cell.angle_beta   90.00
_cell.angle_gamma   90.00
#
_symmetry.space_group_name_H-M   'P 1'
#
loop_
_entity.id
_entity.type
_entity.pdbx_description
1 polymer ?
#
loop_
_entity_poly.entity_id
_entity_poly.type
_entity_poly.pdbx_seq_one_letter_code
_entity_poly.pdbx_strand_id
1 'polypeptide(L)'
;MPSSERCVSRCRYLLSFALINIIFSILVGVLLYLSFVILAILFTILLHYLVINLNCQRFRDSGFEYIKFYVWGTLVIYIASFVIMVAEDFACDGFGMPLFLIWYFATFSLLLLAPPDSNSLNK
;
A
#
# COMPACT_ATOMS: atom_id res chain seq x y z
N MET A 1 -5.97 -8.77 -8.50
CA MET A 1 -7.43 -8.91 -8.29
C MET A 1 -7.70 -8.81 -6.80
N PRO A 2 -8.74 -8.10 -6.36
CA PRO A 2 -9.07 -8.00 -4.93
C PRO A 2 -9.39 -9.40 -4.39
N SER A 3 -8.82 -9.75 -3.24
CA SER A 3 -8.97 -11.10 -2.68
C SER A 3 -10.30 -11.36 -1.97
N SER A 4 -11.11 -10.33 -1.74
CA SER A 4 -12.39 -10.42 -1.02
C SER A 4 -13.50 -9.72 -1.78
N GLU A 5 -14.70 -10.29 -1.69
CA GLU A 5 -15.91 -9.68 -2.25
C GLU A 5 -16.60 -8.70 -1.29
N ARG A 6 -16.25 -8.72 0.02
CA ARG A 6 -16.88 -7.86 1.03
C ARG A 6 -16.56 -6.38 0.81
N CYS A 7 -17.55 -5.52 1.02
CA CYS A 7 -17.38 -4.08 0.95
C CYS A 7 -16.56 -3.57 2.15
N VAL A 8 -15.56 -2.75 1.86
CA VAL A 8 -14.67 -2.07 2.79
C VAL A 8 -15.14 -0.62 2.92
N SER A 9 -15.82 -0.33 4.03
CA SER A 9 -16.18 1.05 4.39
C SER A 9 -14.95 1.90 4.68
N ARG A 10 -15.05 3.23 4.58
CA ARG A 10 -13.95 4.16 4.85
C ARG A 10 -13.28 3.95 6.21
N CYS A 11 -14.09 3.75 7.27
CA CYS A 11 -13.59 3.53 8.63
C CYS A 11 -12.82 2.19 8.72
N ARG A 12 -13.35 1.13 8.11
CA ARG A 12 -12.65 -0.17 8.05
C ARG A 12 -11.37 -0.07 7.24
N TYR A 13 -11.37 0.66 6.13
CA TYR A 13 -10.18 0.92 5.32
C TYR A 13 -9.09 1.63 6.14
N LEU A 14 -9.44 2.72 6.84
CA LEU A 14 -8.53 3.45 7.72
C LEU A 14 -7.95 2.54 8.81
N LEU A 15 -8.81 1.81 9.52
CA LEU A 15 -8.39 0.91 10.60
C LEU A 15 -7.50 -0.22 10.08
N SER A 16 -7.88 -0.88 8.98
CA SER A 16 -7.08 -1.94 8.37
C SER A 16 -5.74 -1.43 7.87
N PHE A 17 -5.71 -0.26 7.21
CA PHE A 17 -4.48 0.35 6.75
C PHE A 17 -3.54 0.66 7.91
N ALA A 18 -4.04 1.30 8.97
CA ALA A 18 -3.25 1.62 10.16
C ALA A 18 -2.74 0.34 10.85
N LEU A 19 -3.62 -0.64 11.06
CA LEU A 19 -3.28 -1.89 11.74
C LEU A 19 -2.24 -2.71 10.97
N ILE A 20 -2.38 -2.82 9.64
CA ILE A 20 -1.38 -3.49 8.79
C ILE A 20 -0.03 -2.79 8.91
N ASN A 21 0.02 -1.46 8.78
CA ASN A 21 1.27 -0.71 8.86
C ASN A 21 1.92 -0.83 10.24
N ILE A 22 1.17 -0.69 11.33
CA ILE A 22 1.71 -0.81 12.70
C ILE A 22 2.28 -2.21 12.95
N ILE A 23 1.50 -3.26 12.66
CA ILE A 23 1.93 -4.65 12.90
C ILE A 23 3.18 -4.97 12.10
N PHE A 24 3.20 -4.64 10.81
CA PHE A 24 4.35 -4.94 9.96
C PHE A 24 5.57 -4.08 10.29
N SER A 25 5.39 -2.83 10.73
CA SER A 25 6.52 -1.99 11.17
C SER A 25 7.18 -2.56 12.41
N ILE A 26 6.39 -2.98 13.40
CA ILE A 26 6.90 -3.65 14.61
C ILE A 26 7.60 -4.97 14.20
N LEU A 27 6.96 -5.78 13.37
CA LEU A 27 7.51 -7.07 12.94
C LEU A 27 8.83 -6.91 12.19
N VAL A 28 8.89 -6.04 11.18
CA VAL A 28 10.10 -5.77 10.41
C VAL A 28 11.19 -5.19 11.30
N GLY A 29 10.86 -4.26 12.20
CA GLY A 29 11.81 -3.71 13.17
C GLY A 29 12.43 -4.77 14.08
N VAL A 30 11.61 -5.69 14.61
CA VAL A 30 12.08 -6.83 15.43
C VAL A 30 12.95 -7.77 14.60
N LEU A 31 12.55 -8.09 13.36
CA LEU A 31 13.32 -8.98 12.48
C LEU A 31 14.69 -8.40 12.11
N LEU A 32 14.75 -7.10 11.84
CA LEU A 32 16.02 -6.40 11.59
C LEU A 32 16.90 -6.36 12.84
N TYR A 33 16.33 -6.11 14.01
CA TYR A 33 17.05 -6.16 15.29
C TYR A 33 17.67 -7.54 15.54
N LEU A 34 16.95 -8.62 15.20
CA LEU A 34 17.42 -10.00 15.30
C LEU A 34 18.29 -10.45 14.11
N SER A 35 18.67 -9.55 13.19
CA SER A 35 19.48 -9.83 11.99
C SER A 35 18.86 -10.81 10.99
N PHE A 36 17.54 -11.04 11.02
CA PHE A 36 16.82 -11.86 10.04
C PHE A 36 16.49 -11.04 8.78
N VAL A 37 17.52 -10.61 8.04
CA VAL A 37 17.40 -9.67 6.91
C VAL A 37 16.50 -10.20 5.79
N ILE A 38 16.68 -11.45 5.35
CA ILE A 38 15.86 -12.05 4.28
C ILE A 38 14.38 -12.07 4.68
N LEU A 39 14.10 -12.42 5.94
CA LEU A 39 12.73 -12.50 6.44
C LEU A 39 12.11 -11.09 6.54
N ALA A 40 12.88 -10.09 6.97
CA ALA A 40 12.46 -8.69 6.97
C ALA A 40 12.09 -8.20 5.57
N ILE A 41 12.87 -8.56 4.53
CA ILE A 41 12.55 -8.24 3.13
C ILE A 41 11.23 -8.92 2.71
N LEU A 42 11.06 -10.22 2.99
CA LEU A 42 9.83 -10.94 2.65
C LEU A 42 8.59 -10.33 3.30
N PHE A 43 8.67 -9.97 4.58
CA PHE A 43 7.55 -9.30 5.27
C PHE A 43 7.31 -7.88 4.76
N THR A 44 8.36 -7.17 4.32
CA THR A 44 8.20 -5.88 3.67
C THR A 44 7.45 -6.02 2.34
N ILE A 45 7.79 -7.00 1.51
CA ILE A 45 7.05 -7.29 0.28
C ILE A 45 5.59 -7.66 0.59
N LEU A 46 5.37 -8.49 1.61
CA LEU A 46 4.03 -8.89 2.04
C LEU A 46 3.19 -7.69 2.51
N LEU A 47 3.77 -6.75 3.27
CA LEU A 47 3.13 -5.49 3.66
C LEU A 47 2.58 -4.76 2.43
N HIS A 48 3.43 -4.56 1.41
CA HIS A 48 3.06 -3.81 0.22
C HIS A 48 1.99 -4.53 -0.59
N TYR A 49 2.07 -5.86 -0.68
CA TYR A 49 1.02 -6.68 -1.29
C TYR A 49 -0.33 -6.48 -0.58
N LEU A 50 -0.36 -6.55 0.75
CA LEU A 50 -1.58 -6.38 1.54
C LEU A 50 -2.18 -4.99 1.35
N VAL A 51 -1.37 -3.94 1.36
CA VAL A 51 -1.81 -2.56 1.14
C VAL A 51 -2.35 -2.37 -0.27
N ILE A 52 -1.66 -2.87 -1.31
CA ILE A 52 -2.16 -2.81 -2.69
C ILE A 52 -3.50 -3.54 -2.81
N ASN A 53 -3.64 -4.72 -2.20
CA ASN A 53 -4.87 -5.50 -2.23
C ASN A 53 -6.02 -4.77 -1.51
N LEU A 54 -5.76 -4.19 -0.34
CA LEU A 54 -6.73 -3.37 0.40
C LEU A 54 -7.17 -2.15 -0.42
N ASN A 55 -6.22 -1.47 -1.06
CA ASN A 55 -6.49 -0.35 -1.95
C ASN A 55 -7.36 -0.77 -3.14
N CYS A 56 -7.06 -1.91 -3.77
CA CYS A 56 -7.87 -2.47 -4.85
C CYS A 56 -9.32 -2.76 -4.41
N GLN A 57 -9.52 -3.29 -3.21
CA GLN A 57 -10.86 -3.52 -2.65
C GLN A 57 -11.59 -2.18 -2.49
N ARG A 58 -10.93 -1.17 -1.91
CA ARG A 58 -11.54 0.15 -1.72
C ARG A 58 -11.84 0.87 -3.03
N PHE A 59 -10.96 0.76 -4.04
CA PHE A 59 -11.21 1.27 -5.39
C PHE A 59 -12.47 0.64 -6.00
N ARG A 60 -12.58 -0.70 -5.94
CA ARG A 60 -13.78 -1.42 -6.40
C ARG A 60 -15.04 -0.91 -5.69
N ASP A 61 -14.98 -0.78 -4.36
CA ASP A 61 -16.12 -0.34 -3.54
C ASP A 61 -16.44 1.16 -3.68
N SER A 62 -15.62 1.89 -4.42
CA SER A 62 -15.84 3.30 -4.77
C SER A 62 -16.24 3.48 -6.25
N GLY A 63 -16.49 2.38 -6.98
CA GLY A 63 -16.91 2.41 -8.39
C GLY A 63 -15.76 2.64 -9.39
N PHE A 64 -14.50 2.47 -8.99
CA PHE A 64 -13.36 2.68 -9.90
C PHE A 64 -13.14 1.46 -10.81
N GLU A 65 -13.34 1.64 -12.12
CA GLU A 65 -13.27 0.54 -13.10
C GLU A 65 -11.82 0.11 -13.44
N TYR A 66 -10.84 1.01 -13.33
CA TYR A 66 -9.48 0.80 -13.84
C TYR A 66 -8.48 0.29 -12.79
N ILE A 67 -8.88 -0.63 -11.92
CA ILE A 67 -8.04 -1.18 -10.83
C ILE A 67 -6.70 -1.73 -11.35
N LYS A 68 -6.71 -2.36 -12.54
CA LYS A 68 -5.49 -2.90 -13.17
C LYS A 68 -4.45 -1.80 -13.45
N PHE A 69 -4.90 -0.63 -13.90
CA PHE A 69 -4.01 0.50 -14.18
C PHE A 69 -3.35 1.03 -12.91
N TYR A 70 -4.11 1.10 -11.81
CA TYR A 70 -3.56 1.45 -10.49
C TYR A 70 -2.46 0.48 -10.04
N VAL A 71 -2.67 -0.84 -10.20
CA VAL A 71 -1.66 -1.84 -9.83
C VAL A 71 -0.40 -1.67 -10.66
N TRP A 72 -0.53 -1.56 -11.98
CA TRP A 72 0.62 -1.33 -12.86
C TRP A 72 1.36 -0.03 -12.55
N GLY A 73 0.64 1.08 -12.38
CA GLY A 73 1.22 2.36 -11.99
C GLY A 73 1.97 2.30 -10.67
N THR A 74 1.39 1.61 -9.67
CA THR A 74 2.04 1.41 -8.37
C THR A 74 3.32 0.60 -8.50
N LEU A 75 3.32 -0.48 -9.28
CA LEU A 75 4.52 -1.29 -9.51
C LEU A 75 5.62 -0.48 -10.22
N VAL A 76 5.26 0.30 -11.24
CA VAL A 76 6.22 1.16 -11.95
C VAL A 76 6.86 2.17 -10.99
N ILE A 77 6.05 2.83 -10.15
CA ILE A 77 6.56 3.83 -9.21
C ILE A 77 7.43 3.19 -8.13
N TYR A 78 7.05 2.01 -7.62
CA TYR A 78 7.87 1.30 -6.64
C TYR A 78 9.22 0.89 -7.22
N ILE A 79 9.24 0.35 -8.45
CA ILE A 79 10.48 -0.03 -9.14
C ILE A 79 11.33 1.22 -9.41
N ALA A 80 10.73 2.30 -9.93
CA ALA A 80 11.45 3.55 -10.18
C ALA A 80 12.05 4.14 -8.89
N SER A 81 11.27 4.17 -7.81
CA SER A 81 11.74 4.62 -6.49
C SER A 81 12.92 3.79 -6.00
N PHE A 82 12.84 2.46 -6.13
CA PHE A 82 13.93 1.56 -5.74
C PHE A 82 15.19 1.76 -6.59
N VAL A 83 15.05 1.91 -7.92
CA VAL A 83 16.19 2.18 -8.82
C VAL A 83 16.86 3.50 -8.45
N ILE A 84 16.08 4.54 -8.15
CA ILE A 84 16.61 5.83 -7.70
C ILE A 84 17.33 5.69 -6.35
N MET A 85 16.74 4.99 -5.38
CA MET A 85 17.39 4.73 -4.08
C MET A 85 18.73 4.02 -4.25
N VAL A 86 18.83 3.05 -5.15
CA VAL A 86 20.09 2.34 -5.45
C VAL A 86 21.09 3.28 -6.14
N ALA A 87 20.64 4.12 -7.08
CA ALA A 87 21.49 5.09 -7.76
C ALA A 87 22.00 6.20 -6.83
N GLU A 88 21.28 6.47 -5.74
CA GLU A 88 21.63 7.43 -4.69
C GLU A 88 22.36 6.76 -3.52
N ASP A 89 22.85 5.53 -3.66
CA ASP A 89 23.54 4.77 -2.61
C ASP A 89 22.78 4.71 -1.27
N PHE A 90 21.44 4.64 -1.35
CA PHE A 90 20.52 4.66 -0.20
C PHE A 90 20.65 5.90 0.69
N ALA A 91 21.03 7.05 0.11
CA ALA A 91 21.08 8.32 0.82
C ALA A 91 19.70 8.69 1.40
N CYS A 92 19.67 9.06 2.69
CA CYS A 92 18.42 9.40 3.40
C CYS A 92 17.78 10.70 2.90
N ASP A 93 18.55 11.58 2.27
CA ASP A 93 18.13 12.83 1.63
C ASP A 93 17.88 12.69 0.12
N GLY A 94 18.05 11.48 -0.42
CA GLY A 94 17.76 11.14 -1.82
C GLY A 94 16.28 11.22 -2.16
N PHE A 95 15.97 11.30 -3.45
CA PHE A 95 14.60 11.43 -3.96
C PHE A 95 13.82 10.11 -3.99
N GLY A 96 14.50 8.96 -3.98
CA GLY A 96 13.84 7.66 -4.11
C GLY A 96 12.84 7.34 -3.00
N MET A 97 13.20 7.59 -1.74
CA MET A 97 12.29 7.39 -0.60
C MET A 97 11.10 8.35 -0.58
N PRO A 98 11.28 9.67 -0.76
CA PRO A 98 10.18 10.62 -0.93
C PRO A 98 9.21 10.23 -2.04
N LEU A 99 9.70 9.81 -3.22
CA LEU A 99 8.84 9.40 -4.34
C LEU A 99 7.91 8.24 -3.96
N PHE A 100 8.47 7.22 -3.32
CA PHE A 100 7.71 6.08 -2.81
C PHE A 100 6.64 6.52 -1.81
N LEU A 101 7.03 7.32 -0.81
CA LEU A 101 6.12 7.76 0.25
C LEU A 101 4.99 8.65 -0.27
N ILE A 102 5.28 9.55 -1.21
CA ILE A 102 4.28 10.42 -1.83
C ILE A 102 3.21 9.58 -2.52
N TRP A 103 3.60 8.59 -3.35
CA TRP A 103 2.63 7.73 -4.01
C TRP A 103 1.81 6.91 -3.02
N TYR A 104 2.47 6.35 -2.01
CA TYR A 104 1.86 5.53 -0.97
C TYR A 104 0.77 6.30 -0.21
N PHE A 105 1.12 7.48 0.31
CA PHE A 105 0.19 8.31 1.08
C PHE A 105 -0.84 9.04 0.22
N ALA A 106 -0.49 9.48 -0.99
CA ALA A 106 -1.46 10.09 -1.91
C ALA A 106 -2.58 9.10 -2.25
N THR A 107 -2.24 7.85 -2.54
CA THR A 107 -3.23 6.79 -2.80
C THR A 107 -4.13 6.56 -1.58
N PHE A 108 -3.54 6.46 -0.39
CA PHE A 108 -4.28 6.30 0.85
C PHE A 108 -5.26 7.46 1.10
N SER A 109 -4.79 8.70 0.97
CA SER A 109 -5.62 9.90 1.17
C SER A 109 -6.78 9.97 0.16
N LEU A 110 -6.52 9.67 -1.11
CA LEU A 110 -7.57 9.62 -2.15
C LEU A 110 -8.64 8.58 -1.80
N LEU A 111 -8.24 7.38 -1.39
CA LEU A 111 -9.16 6.28 -1.06
C LEU A 111 -9.94 6.49 0.25
N LEU A 112 -9.35 7.21 1.20
CA LEU A 112 -10.02 7.62 2.42
C LEU A 112 -11.17 8.60 2.12
N LEU A 113 -10.94 9.53 1.19
CA LEU A 113 -11.92 10.54 0.78
C LEU A 113 -12.94 10.01 -0.24
N ALA A 114 -12.60 8.98 -1.01
CA ALA A 114 -13.48 8.42 -2.04
C ALA A 114 -14.84 8.02 -1.45
N PRO A 115 -15.98 8.39 -2.08
CA PRO A 115 -17.31 7.95 -1.65
C PRO A 115 -17.48 6.43 -1.84
N PRO A 116 -18.30 5.76 -1.02
CA PRO A 116 -18.74 4.40 -1.34
C PRO A 116 -19.67 4.45 -2.55
N ASP A 117 -19.62 3.42 -3.39
CA ASP A 117 -20.52 3.28 -4.53
C ASP A 117 -21.97 3.19 -4.02
N SER A 118 -22.88 4.02 -4.55
CA SER A 118 -24.25 4.18 -4.07
C SER A 118 -25.07 2.89 -4.19
N ASN A 119 -24.66 1.98 -5.08
CA ASN A 119 -25.28 0.65 -5.24
C ASN A 119 -24.96 -0.33 -4.11
N SER A 120 -23.92 -0.06 -3.30
CA SER A 120 -23.56 -0.89 -2.15
C SER A 120 -24.40 -0.63 -0.89
N LEU A 121 -25.19 0.46 -0.87
CA LEU A 121 -26.13 0.79 0.21
C LEU A 121 -27.48 0.05 0.11
N ASN A 122 -27.74 -0.61 -1.02
CA ASN A 122 -28.99 -1.34 -1.31
C ASN A 122 -28.80 -2.88 -1.35
N LYS A 123 -27.69 -3.41 -0.82
CA LYS A 123 -27.41 -4.86 -0.75
C LYS A 123 -27.20 -5.33 0.68
#